data_AF-A0A6I5CF44-F1
#
_entry.id   AF-A0A6I5CF44-F1
#
_cell.length_a   1.000
_cell.length_b   1.000
_cell.length_c   1.000
_cell.angle_alpha   90.00
_cell.angle_beta   90.00
_cell.angle_gamma   90.00
#
_symmetry.space_group_name_H-M   'P 1'
#
loop_
_entity.id
_entity.type
_entity.pdbx_description
1 polymer ?
#
loop_
_entity_poly.entity_id
_entity_poly.type
_entity_poly.pdbx_seq_one_letter_code
_entity_poly.pdbx_strand_id
1 'polypeptide(L)' 'MREPISSYPRVRVQGDGRQMISQAGAVLLLETVRKTGLDQAISAALAPWRKPRAVHDPGRILLDVALAVALGGDCL' A
#
# COMPACT_ATOMS: atom_id res chain seq x y z
N MET A 1 31.58 -0.50 0.82
CA MET A 1 30.46 0.21 0.17
C MET A 1 29.23 -0.67 0.36
N ARG A 2 28.26 -0.27 1.20
CA ARG A 2 27.05 -1.09 1.50
C ARG A 2 25.93 -0.66 0.56
N GLU A 3 25.41 -1.57 -0.25
CA GLU A 3 24.22 -1.30 -1.05
C GLU A 3 22.95 -1.30 -0.17
N PRO A 4 22.04 -0.33 -0.31
CA PRO A 4 20.76 -0.37 0.35
C PRO A 4 19.89 -1.46 -0.30
N ILE A 5 19.52 -2.46 0.50
CA ILE A 5 18.60 -3.53 0.07
C ILE A 5 17.23 -2.87 -0.16
N SER A 6 16.89 -2.62 -1.42
CA SER A 6 15.54 -2.23 -1.81
C SER A 6 14.59 -3.40 -1.54
N SER A 7 13.72 -3.23 -0.55
CA SER A 7 12.83 -4.26 0.01
C SER A 7 11.62 -4.60 -0.89
N TYR A 8 11.62 -4.19 -2.16
CA TYR A 8 10.48 -4.42 -3.05
C TYR A 8 10.77 -5.54 -4.05
N PRO A 9 9.97 -6.61 -4.08
CA PRO A 9 10.19 -7.75 -4.95
C PRO A 9 10.06 -7.34 -6.43
N ARG A 10 10.89 -7.95 -7.29
CA ARG A 10 10.74 -7.83 -8.76
C ARG A 10 9.45 -8.52 -9.18
N VAL A 11 8.56 -7.78 -9.81
CA VAL A 11 7.24 -8.27 -10.18
C VAL A 11 7.31 -9.09 -11.48
N ARG A 12 6.64 -10.26 -11.48
CA ARG A 12 6.31 -11.04 -12.68
C ARG A 12 4.84 -10.80 -13.05
N VAL A 13 4.58 -10.77 -14.36
CA VAL A 13 3.28 -10.43 -14.97
C VAL A 13 2.52 -11.70 -15.36
N GLN A 14 1.25 -11.80 -14.97
CA GLN A 14 0.27 -12.71 -15.54
C GLN A 14 -1.08 -11.99 -15.59
N GLY A 15 -1.69 -11.90 -16.77
CA GLY A 15 -2.97 -11.19 -16.97
C GLY A 15 -4.06 -12.16 -17.41
N ASP A 16 -5.09 -12.33 -16.58
CA ASP A 16 -6.28 -13.14 -16.89
C ASP A 16 -7.53 -12.28 -17.21
N GLY A 17 -7.35 -10.98 -17.48
CA GLY A 17 -8.41 -10.11 -17.96
C GLY A 17 -9.47 -9.72 -16.92
N ARG A 18 -9.28 -10.07 -15.64
CA ARG A 18 -10.17 -9.64 -14.54
C ARG A 18 -9.58 -8.60 -13.58
N GLN A 19 -8.28 -8.30 -13.67
CA GLN A 19 -7.61 -7.28 -12.85
C GLN A 19 -7.49 -5.94 -13.58
N MET A 20 -8.09 -4.88 -13.02
CA MET A 20 -8.27 -3.57 -13.67
C MET A 20 -7.00 -2.70 -13.79
N ILE A 21 -5.86 -3.07 -13.20
CA ILE A 21 -4.64 -2.23 -13.19
C ILE A 21 -3.38 -3.04 -13.53
N SER A 22 -2.65 -2.59 -14.56
CA SER A 22 -1.31 -3.10 -14.91
C SER A 22 -0.30 -2.84 -13.77
N GLN A 23 0.76 -3.64 -13.64
CA GLN A 23 1.81 -3.43 -12.63
C GLN A 23 2.32 -1.97 -12.58
N ALA A 24 2.45 -1.31 -13.73
CA ALA A 24 2.86 0.09 -13.80
C ALA A 24 1.89 1.03 -13.07
N GLY A 25 0.58 0.75 -13.15
CA GLY A 25 -0.44 1.50 -12.42
C GLY A 25 -0.40 1.24 -10.91
N ALA A 26 -0.08 0.02 -10.48
CA ALA A 26 0.12 -0.30 -9.07
C ALA A 26 1.29 0.50 -8.47
N VAL A 27 2.41 0.55 -9.19
CA VAL A 27 3.58 1.35 -8.78
C VAL A 27 3.24 2.83 -8.77
N LEU A 28 2.51 3.34 -9.76
CA LEU A 28 2.10 4.74 -9.81
C LEU A 28 1.21 5.11 -8.61
N LEU A 29 0.26 4.26 -8.24
CA LEU A 29 -0.59 4.48 -7.06
C LEU A 29 0.24 4.53 -5.77
N LEU A 30 1.17 3.59 -5.59
CA LEU A 30 2.04 3.58 -4.42
C LEU A 30 2.93 4.82 -4.35
N GLU A 31 3.50 5.25 -5.47
CA GLU A 31 4.30 6.49 -5.51
C GLU A 31 3.43 7.72 -5.28
N THR A 32 2.18 7.75 -5.74
CA THR A 32 1.24 8.84 -5.46
C THR A 32 0.97 8.96 -3.97
N VAL A 33 0.68 7.85 -3.30
CA VAL A 33 0.49 7.81 -1.85
C VAL A 33 1.72 8.35 -1.12
N ARG A 34 2.92 7.91 -1.52
CA ARG A 34 4.17 8.38 -0.93
C ARG A 34 4.42 9.86 -1.18
N LYS A 35 4.19 10.35 -2.41
CA LYS A 35 4.42 11.75 -2.81
C LYS A 35 3.45 12.72 -2.16
N THR A 36 2.22 12.28 -1.91
CA THR A 36 1.19 13.06 -1.21
C THR A 36 1.33 13.00 0.31
N GLY A 37 2.16 12.09 0.84
CA GLY A 37 2.26 11.84 2.28
C GLY A 37 0.96 11.28 2.87
N LEU A 38 0.12 10.66 2.02
CA LEU A 38 -1.20 10.19 2.41
C LEU A 38 -1.12 9.08 3.47
N ASP A 39 -0.09 8.23 3.39
CA ASP A 39 0.22 7.24 4.40
C ASP A 39 0.39 7.88 5.80
N GLN A 40 1.22 8.91 5.90
CA GLN A 40 1.48 9.61 7.17
C GLN A 40 0.25 10.37 7.66
N ALA A 41 -0.48 11.02 6.75
CA ALA A 41 -1.69 11.78 7.09
C ALA A 41 -2.77 10.87 7.68
N ILE A 42 -3.00 9.70 7.08
CA ILE A 42 -3.96 8.72 7.59
C ILE A 42 -3.49 8.14 8.93
N SER A 43 -2.21 7.77 9.06
CA SER A 43 -1.67 7.27 10.34
C SER A 43 -1.83 8.29 11.47
N ALA A 44 -1.57 9.58 11.20
CA ALA A 44 -1.76 10.65 12.17
C ALA A 44 -3.25 10.85 12.52
N ALA A 45 -4.14 10.84 11.53
CA ALA A 45 -5.57 10.96 11.75
C ALA A 45 -6.14 9.79 12.58
N LEU A 46 -5.56 8.60 12.46
CA LEU A 46 -5.99 7.41 13.19
C LEU A 46 -5.29 7.22 14.54
N ALA A 47 -4.27 8.02 14.85
CA ALA A 47 -3.51 7.93 16.09
C ALA A 47 -4.39 7.94 17.37
N PRO A 48 -5.46 8.75 17.48
CA PRO A 48 -6.35 8.74 18.65
C PRO A 48 -7.09 7.41 18.88
N TRP A 49 -7.29 6.61 17.83
CA TRP A 49 -7.96 5.30 17.91
C TRP A 49 -6.98 4.14 18.08
N ARG A 50 -5.68 4.41 18.12
CA ARG A 50 -4.66 3.37 18.25
C ARG A 50 -4.70 2.79 19.66
N LYS A 51 -5.01 1.49 19.76
CA LYS A 51 -4.95 0.76 21.04
C LYS A 51 -3.50 0.74 21.57
N PRO A 52 -3.27 0.81 22.89
CA PRO A 52 -1.92 0.80 23.47
C PRO A 52 -1.05 -0.40 23.07
N ARG A 53 -1.68 -1.54 22.76
CA ARG A 53 -1.00 -2.79 22.34
C ARG A 53 -1.07 -3.03 20.83
N ALA A 54 -1.42 -2.01 20.03
CA ALA A 54 -1.48 -2.13 18.58
C ALA A 54 -0.05 -2.20 18.00
N VAL A 55 0.30 -3.38 17.50
CA VAL A 55 1.60 -3.65 16.84
C VAL A 55 1.65 -3.02 15.45
N HIS A 56 0.56 -3.11 14.71
CA HIS A 56 0.45 -2.56 13.36
C HIS A 56 -0.06 -1.12 13.37
N ASP A 57 0.44 -0.31 12.42
CA ASP A 57 -0.07 1.02 12.19
C ASP A 57 -1.42 0.94 11.46
N PRO A 58 -2.50 1.53 12.02
CA PRO A 58 -3.83 1.41 11.44
C PRO A 58 -3.96 2.13 10.10
N GLY A 59 -3.20 3.22 9.89
CA GLY A 59 -3.23 3.95 8.62
C GLY A 59 -2.60 3.15 7.49
N ARG A 60 -1.50 2.46 7.80
CA ARG A 60 -0.87 1.54 6.86
C ARG A 60 -1.79 0.37 6.50
N ILE A 61 -2.47 -0.25 7.48
CA ILE A 61 -3.40 -1.35 7.21
C ILE A 61 -4.54 -0.90 6.28
N LEU A 62 -5.18 0.23 6.57
CA LEU A 62 -6.28 0.73 5.73
C LEU A 62 -5.80 1.07 4.31
N LEU A 63 -4.61 1.64 4.20
CA LEU A 63 -4.00 1.95 2.91
C LEU A 63 -3.68 0.68 2.10
N ASP A 64 -3.14 -0.35 2.75
CA ASP A 64 -2.86 -1.64 2.09
C ASP A 64 -4.14 -2.30 1.58
N VAL A 65 -5.24 -2.23 2.34
CA VAL A 65 -6.57 -2.70 1.90
C VAL A 65 -7.09 -1.86 0.73
N ALA A 66 -7.00 -0.53 0.81
CA ALA A 66 -7.44 0.36 -0.27
C ALA A 66 -6.65 0.11 -1.57
N LEU A 67 -5.35 -0.13 -1.48
CA LEU A 67 -4.50 -0.51 -2.61
C LEU A 67 -4.91 -1.87 -3.16
N ALA A 68 -5.14 -2.87 -2.31
CA ALA A 68 -5.60 -4.19 -2.76
C ALA A 68 -6.93 -4.08 -3.54
N VAL A 69 -7.90 -3.32 -3.03
CA VAL A 69 -9.19 -3.08 -3.69
C VAL A 69 -9.02 -2.31 -5.01
N ALA A 70 -8.19 -1.27 -5.04
CA ALA A 70 -7.91 -0.52 -6.25
C ALA A 70 -7.30 -1.39 -7.36
N LEU A 71 -6.49 -2.39 -6.99
CA LEU A 71 -5.90 -3.36 -7.91
C LEU A 71 -6.87 -4.47 -8.36
N GLY A 72 -8.11 -4.46 -7.87
CA GLY A 72 -9.15 -5.44 -8.20
C GLY A 72 -9.24 -6.61 -7.22
N GLY A 73 -8.61 -6.52 -6.05
CA GLY A 73 -8.85 -7.44 -4.95
C GLY A 73 -10.21 -7.20 -4.28
N ASP A 74 -10.77 -8.24 -3.69
CA ASP A 74 -11.89 -8.13 -2.75
C ASP A 74 -11.37 -8.02 -1.31
N CYS A 75 -12.20 -7.49 -0.43
CA CYS A 75 -11.86 -7.26 0.98
C CYS A 75 -12.83 -7.97 1.94
N LEU A 76 -13.49 -9.04 1.47
CA LEU A 76 -14.54 -9.80 2.17
C LEU A 76 -14.22 -11.30 2.22
#